data_AF-A0A067C8J9-F1
#
_entry.id   AF-A0A067C8J9-F1
#
_cell.length_a   1.000
_cell.length_b   1.000
_cell.length_c   1.000
_cell.angle_alpha   90.00
_cell.angle_beta   90.00
_cell.angle_gamma   90.00
#
_symmetry.space_group_name_H-M   'P 1'
#
loop_
_entity.id
_entity.type
_entity.pdbx_description
1 polymer ?
#
loop_
_entity_poly.entity_id
_entity_poly.type
_entity_poly.pdbx_seq_one_letter_code
_entity_poly.pdbx_strand_id
1 'polypeptide(L)'
;MGLRSRQRRLAGITRESSLEAFDEQVKTTLQEHLAHSQNDVAAFNLLWKGFLGKLGYALVGFEILSVWYAISTTSILGLALIAGIKIASCTAILLTKTYVTEGDQYVPAQTLSVGLTLVWGVMGLLGADDALRRSTVPLSAIYFAGVAASVWFMGSNTKAEVARAKQLAKLETVFRQ
;
A
#
# COMPACT_ATOMS: atom_id res chain seq x y z
N MET A 1 -64.24 0.09 38.41
CA MET A 1 -63.62 -0.86 37.45
C MET A 1 -62.86 -0.12 36.35
N GLY A 2 -61.71 0.52 36.64
CA GLY A 2 -61.04 1.42 35.66
C GLY A 2 -59.51 1.35 35.56
N LEU A 3 -58.83 0.51 36.36
CA LEU A 3 -57.36 0.53 36.42
C LEU A 3 -56.67 -0.45 35.46
N ARG A 4 -57.37 -1.50 35.00
CA ARG A 4 -56.82 -2.54 34.11
C ARG A 4 -56.64 -2.10 32.65
N SER A 5 -57.33 -1.03 32.24
CA SER A 5 -57.24 -0.47 30.87
C SER A 5 -56.00 0.40 30.66
N ARG A 6 -55.56 1.15 31.69
CA ARG A 6 -54.39 2.03 31.59
C ARG A 6 -53.06 1.28 31.53
N GLN A 7 -52.93 0.13 32.22
CA GLN A 7 -51.70 -0.68 32.17
C GLN A 7 -51.44 -1.33 30.81
N ARG A 8 -52.50 -1.68 30.05
CA ARG A 8 -52.33 -2.23 28.69
C ARG A 8 -51.83 -1.19 27.68
N ARG A 9 -52.18 0.10 27.85
CA ARG A 9 -51.65 1.17 26.98
C ARG A 9 -50.18 1.51 27.29
N LEU A 10 -49.77 1.46 28.56
CA LEU A 10 -48.36 1.68 28.93
C LEU A 10 -47.42 0.56 28.46
N ALA A 11 -47.88 -0.69 28.42
CA ALA A 11 -47.07 -1.82 27.93
C ALA A 11 -46.91 -1.87 26.39
N GLY A 12 -47.80 -1.19 25.65
CA GLY A 12 -47.67 -1.02 24.19
C GLY A 12 -46.70 0.09 23.81
N ILE A 13 -46.76 1.22 24.54
CA ILE A 13 -45.93 2.41 24.27
C ILE A 13 -44.45 2.19 24.60
N THR A 14 -44.13 1.38 25.61
CA THR A 14 -42.73 1.15 26.02
C THR A 14 -41.97 0.20 25.08
N ARG A 15 -42.65 -0.66 24.33
CA ARG A 15 -41.98 -1.66 23.47
C ARG A 15 -41.48 -1.03 22.18
N GLU A 16 -42.28 -0.14 21.57
CA GLU A 16 -41.89 0.62 20.37
C GLU A 16 -40.77 1.62 20.70
N SER A 17 -40.89 2.40 21.77
CA SER A 17 -39.82 3.34 22.17
C SER A 17 -38.52 2.64 22.57
N SER A 18 -38.59 1.42 23.12
CA SER A 18 -37.40 0.62 23.47
C SER A 18 -36.73 -0.02 22.24
N LEU A 19 -37.51 -0.33 21.20
CA LEU A 19 -37.00 -0.83 19.92
C LEU A 19 -36.38 0.31 19.11
N GLU A 20 -37.01 1.49 19.08
CA GLU A 20 -36.45 2.69 18.46
C GLU A 20 -35.14 3.13 19.13
N ALA A 21 -35.08 3.09 20.47
CA ALA A 21 -33.84 3.40 21.21
C ALA A 21 -32.75 2.34 20.98
N PHE A 22 -33.11 1.06 20.81
CA PHE A 22 -32.16 0.00 20.49
C PHE A 22 -31.65 0.10 19.05
N ASP A 23 -32.52 0.42 18.09
CA ASP A 23 -32.15 0.65 16.69
C ASP A 23 -31.29 1.90 16.54
N GLU A 24 -31.57 2.99 17.27
CA GLU A 24 -30.69 4.16 17.33
C GLU A 24 -29.32 3.81 17.92
N GLN A 25 -29.27 2.99 18.97
CA GLN A 25 -28.02 2.58 19.60
C GLN A 25 -27.20 1.63 18.71
N VAL A 26 -27.83 0.69 18.00
CA VAL A 26 -27.16 -0.17 17.02
C VAL A 26 -26.61 0.67 15.88
N LYS A 27 -27.38 1.65 15.41
CA LYS A 27 -26.99 2.55 14.33
C LYS A 27 -25.80 3.45 14.68
N THR A 28 -25.77 4.03 15.87
CA THR A 28 -24.63 4.83 16.34
C THR A 28 -23.37 3.96 16.48
N THR A 29 -23.50 2.77 17.08
CA THR A 29 -22.40 1.81 17.23
C THR A 29 -21.82 1.38 15.87
N LEU A 30 -22.68 1.21 14.87
CA LEU A 30 -22.29 0.74 13.54
C LEU A 30 -21.66 1.86 12.70
N GLN A 31 -22.16 3.10 12.84
CA GLN A 31 -21.51 4.29 12.28
C GLN A 31 -20.12 4.54 12.91
N GLU A 32 -20.00 4.37 14.23
CA GLU A 32 -18.72 4.46 14.93
C GLU A 32 -17.73 3.37 14.46
N HIS A 33 -18.18 2.12 14.32
CA HIS A 33 -17.33 1.04 13.81
C HIS A 33 -16.87 1.26 12.37
N LEU A 34 -17.72 1.84 11.50
CA LEU A 34 -17.34 2.20 10.14
C LEU A 34 -16.33 3.33 10.09
N ALA A 35 -16.53 4.37 10.89
CA ALA A 35 -15.56 5.47 11.00
C ALA A 35 -14.22 4.96 11.53
N HIS A 36 -14.25 4.06 12.52
CA HIS A 36 -13.05 3.42 13.06
C HIS A 36 -12.33 2.57 12.00
N SER A 37 -13.05 1.71 11.29
CA SER A 37 -12.48 0.87 10.23
C SER A 37 -11.86 1.69 9.08
N GLN A 38 -12.49 2.80 8.68
CA GLN A 38 -11.93 3.71 7.67
C GLN A 38 -10.65 4.40 8.16
N ASN A 39 -10.63 4.84 9.41
CA ASN A 39 -9.46 5.43 10.04
C ASN A 39 -8.31 4.42 10.17
N ASP A 40 -8.62 3.17 10.50
CA ASP A 40 -7.64 2.08 10.60
C ASP A 40 -6.99 1.77 9.25
N VAL A 41 -7.79 1.71 8.16
CA VAL A 41 -7.25 1.51 6.80
C VAL A 41 -6.39 2.69 6.36
N ALA A 42 -6.79 3.93 6.69
CA ALA A 42 -5.99 5.11 6.39
C ALA A 42 -4.66 5.10 7.14
N ALA A 43 -4.68 4.75 8.44
CA ALA A 43 -3.49 4.62 9.27
C ALA A 43 -2.57 3.50 8.77
N PHE A 44 -3.12 2.34 8.43
CA PHE A 44 -2.37 1.24 7.83
C PHE A 44 -1.69 1.66 6.54
N ASN A 45 -2.42 2.28 5.61
CA ASN A 45 -1.86 2.76 4.35
C ASN A 45 -0.73 3.78 4.58
N LEU A 46 -0.89 4.71 5.53
CA LEU A 46 0.12 5.71 5.85
C LEU A 46 1.39 5.09 6.45
N LEU A 47 1.23 4.15 7.39
CA LEU A 47 2.34 3.38 7.95
C LEU A 47 3.09 2.59 6.87
N TRP A 48 2.36 1.94 5.98
CA TRP A 48 2.95 1.12 4.92
C TRP A 48 3.69 1.95 3.88
N LYS A 49 3.12 3.10 3.47
CA LYS A 49 3.82 4.07 2.62
C LYS A 49 5.10 4.59 3.28
N GLY A 50 5.05 4.90 4.57
CA GLY A 50 6.21 5.32 5.35
C GLY A 50 7.30 4.25 5.43
N PHE A 51 6.91 3.00 5.67
CA PHE A 51 7.82 1.85 5.68
C PHE A 51 8.49 1.63 4.32
N LEU A 52 7.70 1.58 3.24
CA LEU A 52 8.20 1.39 1.88
C LEU A 52 9.12 2.55 1.45
N GLY A 53 8.80 3.79 1.84
CA GLY A 53 9.67 4.94 1.60
C GLY A 53 11.02 4.86 2.32
N LYS A 54 11.05 4.42 3.58
CA LYS A 54 12.29 4.18 4.34
C LYS A 54 13.12 3.04 3.74
N LEU A 55 12.46 1.98 3.30
CA LEU A 55 13.10 0.86 2.61
C LEU A 55 13.81 1.34 1.33
N GLY A 56 13.20 2.27 0.58
CA GLY A 56 13.83 2.90 -0.59
C GLY A 56 15.18 3.54 -0.27
N TYR A 57 15.28 4.31 0.82
CA TYR A 57 16.55 4.90 1.25
C TYR A 57 17.59 3.86 1.66
N ALA A 58 17.18 2.81 2.36
CA ALA A 58 18.07 1.72 2.73
C ALA A 58 18.66 1.03 1.48
N LEU A 59 17.84 0.83 0.45
CA LEU A 59 18.28 0.25 -0.83
C LEU A 59 19.23 1.18 -1.59
N VAL A 60 19.00 2.50 -1.59
CA VAL A 60 19.98 3.45 -2.16
C VAL A 60 21.32 3.35 -1.44
N GLY A 61 21.31 3.26 -0.10
CA GLY A 61 22.53 3.05 0.69
C GLY A 61 23.25 1.74 0.30
N PHE A 62 22.50 0.66 0.10
CA PHE A 62 23.05 -0.61 -0.36
C PHE A 62 23.69 -0.49 -1.76
N GLU A 63 23.04 0.21 -2.70
CA GLU A 63 23.59 0.42 -4.04
C GLU A 63 24.91 1.21 -3.99
N ILE A 64 25.00 2.24 -3.15
CA ILE A 64 26.24 3.00 -2.93
C ILE A 64 27.36 2.09 -2.38
N LEU A 65 27.05 1.25 -1.39
CA LEU A 65 28.01 0.29 -0.84
C LEU A 65 28.48 -0.73 -1.90
N SER A 66 27.59 -1.14 -2.80
CA SER A 66 27.93 -2.05 -3.89
C SER A 66 28.91 -1.41 -4.89
N VAL A 67 28.75 -0.12 -5.18
CA VAL A 67 29.70 0.64 -6.02
C VAL A 67 31.05 0.74 -5.32
N TRP A 68 31.05 1.05 -4.01
CA TRP A 68 32.28 1.10 -3.22
C TRP A 68 33.04 -0.23 -3.26
N TYR A 69 32.34 -1.36 -3.13
CA TYR A 69 32.95 -2.69 -3.24
C TYR A 69 33.48 -2.99 -4.65
N ALA A 70 32.81 -2.50 -5.70
CA ALA A 70 33.27 -2.68 -7.08
C ALA A 70 34.59 -1.94 -7.37
N ILE A 71 34.84 -0.81 -6.71
CA ILE A 71 36.09 -0.03 -6.86
C ILE A 71 37.32 -0.86 -6.50
N SER A 72 37.24 -1.72 -5.48
CA SER A 72 38.38 -2.49 -5.01
C SER A 72 38.59 -3.82 -5.75
N THR A 73 37.67 -4.20 -6.64
CA THR A 73 37.61 -5.56 -7.21
C THR A 73 37.54 -5.60 -8.73
N THR A 74 37.35 -4.45 -9.40
CA THR A 74 37.05 -4.40 -10.84
C THR A 74 38.00 -3.48 -11.60
N SER A 75 38.21 -3.77 -12.89
CA SER A 75 38.93 -2.87 -13.80
C SER A 75 38.19 -1.54 -14.01
N ILE A 76 38.90 -0.50 -14.45
CA ILE A 76 38.33 0.84 -14.67
C ILE A 76 37.14 0.83 -15.65
N LEU A 77 37.22 0.04 -16.71
CA LEU A 77 36.14 -0.06 -17.70
C LEU A 77 34.90 -0.75 -17.12
N GLY A 78 35.09 -1.82 -16.34
CA GLY A 78 33.99 -2.50 -15.64
C GLY A 78 33.37 -1.62 -14.57
N LEU A 79 34.18 -0.82 -13.88
CA LEU A 79 33.72 0.14 -12.88
C LEU A 79 32.80 1.21 -13.50
N ALA A 80 33.14 1.75 -14.67
CA ALA A 80 32.30 2.74 -15.35
C ALA A 80 30.91 2.18 -15.70
N LEU A 81 30.85 0.93 -16.20
CA LEU A 81 29.60 0.24 -16.50
C LEU A 81 28.78 -0.01 -15.23
N ILE A 82 29.40 -0.54 -14.18
CA ILE A 82 28.74 -0.79 -12.89
C ILE A 82 28.20 0.52 -12.32
N ALA A 83 29.01 1.59 -12.29
CA ALA A 83 28.60 2.89 -11.80
C ALA A 83 27.38 3.45 -12.56
N GLY A 84 27.38 3.35 -13.90
CA GLY A 84 26.25 3.76 -14.72
C GLY A 84 24.96 3.00 -14.38
N ILE A 85 25.04 1.67 -14.29
CA ILE A 85 23.91 0.81 -13.90
C ILE A 85 23.40 1.16 -12.51
N LYS A 86 24.31 1.43 -11.56
CA LYS A 86 23.96 1.73 -10.17
C LYS A 86 23.35 3.11 -9.99
N ILE A 87 23.84 4.11 -10.71
CA ILE A 87 23.20 5.45 -10.75
C ILE A 87 21.78 5.35 -11.31
N ALA A 88 21.60 4.60 -12.40
CA ALA A 88 20.27 4.35 -12.96
C ALA A 88 19.38 3.57 -11.96
N SER A 89 19.92 2.59 -11.24
CA SER A 89 19.20 1.84 -10.19
C SER A 89 18.76 2.75 -9.04
N CYS A 90 19.65 3.60 -8.52
CA CYS A 90 19.31 4.60 -7.50
C CYS A 90 18.20 5.55 -7.98
N THR A 91 18.28 6.00 -9.23
CA THR A 91 17.26 6.86 -9.84
C THR A 91 15.91 6.15 -9.89
N ALA A 92 15.88 4.89 -10.33
CA ALA A 92 14.67 4.08 -10.35
C ALA A 92 14.08 3.85 -8.95
N ILE A 93 14.93 3.63 -7.93
CA ILE A 93 14.49 3.48 -6.53
C ILE A 93 13.89 4.79 -6.01
N LEU A 94 14.50 5.94 -6.30
CA LEU A 94 13.97 7.24 -5.89
C LEU A 94 12.62 7.55 -6.55
N LEU A 95 12.47 7.24 -7.85
CA LEU A 95 11.19 7.39 -8.54
C LEU A 95 10.13 6.43 -7.98
N THR A 96 10.50 5.19 -7.68
CA THR A 96 9.60 4.21 -7.02
C THR A 96 9.18 4.69 -5.63
N LYS A 97 10.10 5.32 -4.89
CA LYS A 97 9.79 5.97 -3.62
C LYS A 97 8.75 7.07 -3.82
N THR A 98 8.97 7.99 -4.77
CA THR A 98 8.00 9.07 -5.07
C THR A 98 6.64 8.50 -5.46
N TYR A 99 6.63 7.40 -6.21
CA TYR A 99 5.40 6.66 -6.51
C TYR A 99 4.66 6.18 -5.28
N VAL A 100 5.33 5.58 -4.29
CA VAL A 100 4.62 5.11 -3.10
C VAL A 100 4.21 6.24 -2.15
N THR A 101 5.03 7.28 -2.02
CA THR A 101 4.76 8.38 -1.08
C THR A 101 3.76 9.39 -1.61
N GLU A 102 3.92 9.80 -2.87
CA GLU A 102 3.18 10.90 -3.49
C GLU A 102 2.18 10.42 -4.55
N GLY A 103 2.30 9.17 -5.02
CA GLY A 103 1.41 8.62 -6.06
C GLY A 103 1.79 9.03 -7.48
N ASP A 104 2.95 9.64 -7.69
CA ASP A 104 3.44 10.14 -8.98
C ASP A 104 4.63 9.30 -9.51
N GLN A 105 5.09 9.52 -10.74
CA GLN A 105 6.32 8.89 -11.27
C GLN A 105 6.28 7.36 -11.46
N TYR A 106 5.07 6.76 -11.56
CA TYR A 106 4.93 5.31 -11.82
C TYR A 106 5.59 4.85 -13.12
N VAL A 107 5.29 5.52 -14.24
CA VAL A 107 5.81 5.17 -15.58
C VAL A 107 7.34 5.26 -15.65
N PRO A 108 8.00 6.36 -15.23
CA PRO A 108 9.45 6.42 -15.25
C PRO A 108 10.10 5.41 -14.29
N ALA A 109 9.51 5.15 -13.11
CA ALA A 109 9.98 4.10 -12.22
C ALA A 109 9.89 2.70 -12.85
N GLN A 110 8.77 2.39 -13.51
CA GLN A 110 8.54 1.12 -14.19
C GLN A 110 9.52 0.92 -15.35
N THR A 111 9.63 1.91 -16.23
CA THR A 111 10.46 1.83 -17.45
C THR A 111 11.93 1.65 -17.12
N LEU A 112 12.47 2.40 -16.15
CA LEU A 112 13.86 2.21 -15.70
C LEU A 112 14.08 0.84 -15.06
N SER A 113 13.15 0.40 -14.21
CA SER A 113 13.23 -0.90 -13.55
C SER A 113 13.22 -2.07 -14.55
N VAL A 114 12.32 -2.00 -15.54
CA VAL A 114 12.24 -2.99 -16.63
C VAL A 114 13.50 -2.94 -17.49
N GLY A 115 13.95 -1.74 -17.87
CA GLY A 115 15.15 -1.55 -18.68
C GLY A 115 16.39 -2.15 -18.02
N LEU A 116 16.60 -1.88 -16.72
CA LEU A 116 17.73 -2.45 -15.97
C LEU A 116 17.63 -3.98 -15.85
N THR A 117 16.43 -4.52 -15.72
CA THR A 117 16.21 -5.97 -15.70
C THR A 117 16.55 -6.60 -17.05
N LEU A 118 16.18 -5.95 -18.16
CA LEU A 118 16.54 -6.41 -19.49
C LEU A 118 18.05 -6.37 -19.71
N VAL A 119 18.72 -5.29 -19.30
CA VAL A 119 20.18 -5.19 -19.35
C VAL A 119 20.83 -6.35 -18.59
N TRP A 120 20.39 -6.59 -17.35
CA TRP A 120 20.89 -7.70 -16.55
C TRP A 120 20.65 -9.08 -17.19
N GLY A 121 19.46 -9.29 -17.75
CA GLY A 121 19.11 -10.53 -18.47
C GLY A 121 19.96 -10.75 -19.72
N VAL A 122 20.19 -9.70 -20.51
CA VAL A 122 21.07 -9.74 -21.69
C VAL A 122 22.51 -10.04 -21.28
N MET A 123 23.02 -9.43 -20.21
CA MET A 123 24.36 -9.76 -19.69
C MET A 123 24.46 -11.24 -19.29
N GLY A 124 23.40 -11.80 -18.70
CA GLY A 124 23.32 -13.22 -18.40
C GLY A 124 23.34 -14.12 -19.64
N LEU A 125 22.59 -13.76 -20.69
CA LEU A 125 22.56 -14.50 -21.96
C LEU A 125 23.87 -14.44 -22.72
N LEU A 126 24.59 -13.31 -22.65
CA LEU A 126 25.88 -13.11 -23.30
C LEU A 126 27.06 -13.74 -22.52
N GLY A 127 26.79 -14.42 -21.40
CA GLY A 127 27.83 -15.08 -20.61
C GLY A 127 28.77 -14.11 -19.90
N ALA A 128 28.26 -12.95 -19.45
CA ALA A 128 29.03 -12.04 -18.62
C ALA A 128 29.54 -12.74 -17.35
N ASP A 129 30.74 -12.37 -16.91
CA ASP A 129 31.37 -12.94 -15.72
C ASP A 129 30.44 -12.86 -14.49
N ASP A 130 30.48 -13.89 -13.65
CA ASP A 130 29.63 -14.02 -12.47
C ASP A 130 29.81 -12.84 -11.51
N ALA A 131 31.03 -12.31 -11.40
CA ALA A 131 31.32 -11.12 -10.60
C ALA A 131 30.57 -9.87 -11.12
N LEU A 132 30.55 -9.68 -12.44
CA LEU A 132 29.88 -8.56 -13.08
C LEU A 132 28.36 -8.70 -13.00
N ARG A 133 27.83 -9.91 -13.22
CA ARG A 133 26.39 -10.20 -13.14
C ARG A 133 25.84 -10.03 -11.73
N ARG A 134 26.58 -10.42 -10.70
CA ARG A 134 26.19 -10.21 -9.28
C ARG A 134 26.22 -8.73 -8.91
N SER A 135 27.23 -8.02 -9.38
CA SER A 135 27.37 -6.58 -9.12
C SER A 135 26.30 -5.74 -9.81
N THR A 136 25.62 -6.25 -10.83
CA THR A 136 24.63 -5.52 -11.64
C THR A 136 23.18 -5.97 -11.43
N VAL A 137 22.91 -6.78 -10.38
CA VAL A 137 21.54 -7.23 -10.06
C VAL A 137 20.60 -6.02 -9.91
N PRO A 138 19.44 -6.01 -10.60
CA PRO A 138 18.52 -4.87 -10.63
C PRO A 138 17.64 -4.84 -9.38
N LEU A 139 18.21 -4.41 -8.24
CA LEU A 139 17.47 -4.25 -6.98
C LEU A 139 16.29 -3.28 -7.11
N SER A 140 16.43 -2.27 -7.96
CA SER A 140 15.35 -1.35 -8.34
C SER A 140 14.09 -2.07 -8.84
N ALA A 141 14.23 -3.13 -9.64
CA ALA A 141 13.10 -3.87 -10.17
C ALA A 141 12.39 -4.73 -9.12
N ILE A 142 13.15 -5.35 -8.22
CA ILE A 142 12.59 -6.11 -7.09
C ILE A 142 11.80 -5.15 -6.19
N TYR A 143 12.39 -3.99 -5.88
CA TYR A 143 11.73 -2.97 -5.07
C TYR A 143 10.47 -2.44 -5.76
N PHE A 144 10.55 -2.09 -7.04
CA PHE A 144 9.39 -1.62 -7.80
C PHE A 144 8.26 -2.65 -7.84
N ALA A 145 8.56 -3.92 -8.12
CA ALA A 145 7.56 -4.98 -8.15
C ALA A 145 6.88 -5.15 -6.77
N GLY A 146 7.67 -5.18 -5.70
CA GLY A 146 7.16 -5.29 -4.33
C GLY A 146 6.30 -4.09 -3.91
N VAL A 147 6.73 -2.88 -4.27
CA VAL A 147 5.97 -1.65 -4.01
C VAL A 147 4.69 -1.61 -4.83
N ALA A 148 4.75 -1.93 -6.13
CA ALA A 148 3.57 -1.95 -7.00
C ALA A 148 2.53 -2.97 -6.51
N ALA A 149 2.97 -4.18 -6.13
CA ALA A 149 2.11 -5.18 -5.53
C ALA A 149 1.48 -4.67 -4.23
N SER A 150 2.28 -4.07 -3.34
CA SER A 150 1.80 -3.51 -2.07
C SER A 150 0.77 -2.41 -2.26
N VAL A 151 1.00 -1.49 -3.21
CA VAL A 151 0.05 -0.42 -3.54
C VAL A 151 -1.23 -0.98 -4.13
N TRP A 152 -1.14 -2.02 -4.97
CA TRP A 152 -2.32 -2.72 -5.48
C TRP A 152 -3.14 -3.38 -4.38
N PHE A 153 -2.50 -4.08 -3.44
CA PHE A 153 -3.17 -4.67 -2.27
C PHE A 153 -3.84 -3.59 -1.40
N MET A 154 -3.13 -2.51 -1.08
CA MET A 154 -3.67 -1.37 -0.34
C MET A 154 -4.90 -0.77 -1.03
N GLY A 155 -4.83 -0.56 -2.35
CA GLY A 155 -5.94 -0.06 -3.15
C GLY A 155 -7.15 -0.99 -3.15
N SER A 156 -6.93 -2.31 -3.22
CA SER A 156 -8.00 -3.31 -3.18
C SER A 156 -8.73 -3.33 -1.84
N ASN A 157 -7.99 -3.30 -0.72
CA ASN A 157 -8.55 -3.24 0.63
C ASN A 157 -9.36 -1.97 0.85
N THR A 158 -8.82 -0.82 0.41
CA THR A 158 -9.52 0.47 0.53
C THR A 158 -10.84 0.46 -0.24
N LYS A 159 -10.87 -0.12 -1.45
CA LYS A 159 -12.10 -0.26 -2.25
C LYS A 159 -13.12 -1.18 -1.59
N ALA A 160 -12.67 -2.30 -1.00
CA ALA A 160 -13.54 -3.24 -0.30
C ALA A 160 -14.22 -2.58 0.91
N GLU A 161 -13.49 -1.78 1.70
CA GLU A 161 -14.08 -1.07 2.83
C GLU A 161 -15.05 0.04 2.40
N VAL A 162 -14.73 0.79 1.33
CA VAL A 162 -15.68 1.76 0.77
C VAL A 162 -16.95 1.08 0.27
N ALA A 163 -16.86 -0.12 -0.31
CA ALA A 163 -18.02 -0.89 -0.74
C ALA A 163 -18.89 -1.35 0.45
N ARG A 164 -18.27 -1.84 1.53
CA ARG A 164 -18.96 -2.21 2.78
C ARG A 164 -19.66 -1.00 3.40
N ALA A 165 -19.00 0.15 3.46
CA ALA A 165 -19.59 1.40 3.95
C ALA A 165 -20.81 1.83 3.12
N LYS A 166 -20.74 1.72 1.78
CA LYS A 166 -21.88 2.03 0.89
C LYS A 166 -23.04 1.06 1.06
N GLN A 167 -22.78 -0.23 1.29
CA GLN A 167 -23.82 -1.23 1.56
C GLN A 167 -24.54 -0.96 2.87
N LEU A 168 -23.79 -0.57 3.91
CA LEU A 168 -24.35 -0.22 5.21
C LEU A 168 -25.18 1.07 5.15
N ALA A 169 -24.74 2.09 4.40
CA ALA A 169 -25.55 3.28 4.16
C ALA A 169 -26.87 2.97 3.44
N LYS A 170 -26.86 2.03 2.47
CA LYS A 170 -28.08 1.57 1.81
C LYS A 170 -29.02 0.82 2.76
N LEU A 171 -28.48 -0.05 3.62
CA LEU A 171 -29.27 -0.72 4.65
C LEU A 171 -29.91 0.30 5.60
N GLU A 172 -29.17 1.35 5.99
CA GLU A 172 -29.70 2.44 6.83
C GLU A 172 -30.86 3.19 6.17
N THR A 173 -30.82 3.39 4.84
CA THR A 173 -31.95 4.01 4.11
C THR A 173 -33.18 3.12 4.01
N VAL A 174 -32.99 1.79 3.96
CA VAL A 174 -34.09 0.82 3.90
C VAL A 174 -34.74 0.65 5.27
N PHE A 175 -33.97 0.65 6.37
CA PHE A 175 -34.51 0.60 7.74
C PHE A 175 -35.22 1.89 8.18
N ARG A 176 -35.05 3.01 7.45
CA ARG A 176 -35.75 4.28 7.72
C ARG A 176 -37.10 4.42 6.99
N GLN A 177 -37.45 3.49 6.10
CA GLN A 177 -38.75 3.44 5.42
C GLN A 177 -39.68 2.43 6.11
#